data_AF-A0A225V7J2-F1
#
_entry.id   AF-A0A225V7J2-F1
#
_cell.length_a   1.000
_cell.length_b   1.000
_cell.length_c   1.000
_cell.angle_alpha   90.00
_cell.angle_beta   90.00
_cell.angle_gamma   90.00
#
_symmetry.space_group_name_H-M   'P 1'
#
loop_
_entity.id
_entity.type
_entity.pdbx_description
1 polymer ?
#
loop_
_entity_poly.entity_id
_entity_poly.type
_entity_poly.pdbx_seq_one_letter_code
_entity_poly.pdbx_strand_id
1 'polypeptide(L)'
;MSRFQALALSAFAVAMDTTSAFVPGSQGQVMWKNNCDFYGQDINSVPGIPDVCGDLCVDDVKCTHWTWTYYNGGTCWLKDGDTAPVTTYWGGGCGYVLKRFSYPDSDSNQDSQTSQQNAEQNQEQNAEQNAEQNAEQNAEQNADQNADQNADQNGQASQTSGSTSYDNGLTSAESAEMLASINSYRAQYGLAALTIDAKLVAAANVHSKDMASSCVMQHEGTDGSDPWDRMEAQGYDWSVAAENVAAGQTSVSAVMTSWWNSAGHRANILKDDVENVGFAVAENSGCTYKKYWTQDFGAK
;
A
#
# COMPACT_ATOMS: atom_id res chain seq x y z
N MET A 1 65.06 -24.91 -19.63
CA MET A 1 64.37 -23.90 -18.81
C MET A 1 63.40 -23.15 -19.71
N SER A 2 62.14 -23.58 -19.79
CA SER A 2 61.11 -22.90 -20.58
C SER A 2 60.06 -22.37 -19.60
N ARG A 3 59.87 -21.05 -19.58
CA ARG A 3 58.92 -20.35 -18.71
C ARG A 3 57.59 -20.23 -19.45
N PHE A 4 56.55 -20.86 -18.92
CA PHE A 4 55.16 -20.60 -19.32
C PHE A 4 54.69 -19.29 -18.68
N GLN A 5 54.30 -18.31 -19.49
CA GLN A 5 53.59 -17.11 -19.07
C GLN A 5 52.08 -17.39 -19.09
N ALA A 6 51.44 -17.30 -17.92
CA ALA A 6 49.99 -17.35 -17.79
C ALA A 6 49.40 -15.96 -18.13
N LEU A 7 48.50 -15.91 -19.11
CA LEU A 7 47.66 -14.76 -19.41
C LEU A 7 46.47 -14.77 -18.44
N ALA A 8 46.43 -13.79 -17.53
CA ALA A 8 45.27 -13.52 -16.70
C ALA A 8 44.23 -12.76 -17.53
N LEU A 9 43.08 -13.37 -17.80
CA LEU A 9 41.89 -12.66 -18.28
C LEU A 9 41.24 -11.96 -17.08
N SER A 10 41.37 -10.64 -17.02
CA SER A 10 40.57 -9.79 -16.13
C SER A 10 39.15 -9.71 -16.68
N ALA A 11 38.20 -10.37 -16.02
CA ALA A 11 36.78 -10.12 -16.21
C ALA A 11 36.43 -8.77 -15.57
N PHE A 12 36.20 -7.75 -16.39
CA PHE A 12 35.52 -6.53 -15.94
C PHE A 12 34.04 -6.84 -15.77
N ALA A 13 33.60 -7.01 -14.52
CA ALA A 13 32.18 -6.92 -14.20
C ALA A 13 31.74 -5.47 -14.40
N VAL A 14 30.98 -5.22 -15.46
CA VAL A 14 30.25 -3.95 -15.60
C VAL A 14 29.12 -4.00 -14.59
N ALA A 15 29.27 -3.30 -13.47
CA ALA A 15 28.14 -2.99 -12.61
C ALA A 15 27.22 -2.07 -13.41
N MET A 16 26.06 -2.58 -13.83
CA MET A 16 25.00 -1.72 -14.34
C MET A 16 24.45 -0.94 -13.15
N ASP A 17 24.87 0.31 -13.03
CA ASP A 17 24.30 1.27 -12.11
C ASP A 17 22.86 1.56 -12.58
N THR A 18 21.90 0.85 -11.99
CA THR A 18 20.48 1.07 -12.25
C THR A 18 20.06 2.31 -11.48
N THR A 19 20.42 3.48 -11.99
CA THR A 19 19.77 4.70 -11.54
C THR A 19 18.29 4.58 -11.90
N SER A 20 17.45 4.24 -10.93
CA SER A 20 16.01 4.18 -11.12
C SER A 20 15.54 5.55 -11.59
N ALA A 21 14.88 5.60 -12.75
CA ALA A 21 14.24 6.82 -13.21
C ALA A 21 13.04 7.14 -12.29
N PHE A 22 12.63 8.40 -12.25
CA PHE A 22 11.34 8.74 -11.65
C PHE A 22 10.23 8.11 -12.48
N VAL A 23 9.23 7.54 -11.81
CA VAL A 23 8.05 6.91 -12.41
C VAL A 23 6.79 7.67 -12.00
N PRO A 24 5.75 7.73 -12.86
CA PRO A 24 4.49 8.34 -12.50
C PRO A 24 3.80 7.63 -11.32
N GLY A 25 3.13 8.40 -10.47
CA GLY A 25 2.28 7.93 -9.37
C GLY A 25 1.04 8.82 -9.22
N SER A 26 0.14 8.48 -8.29
CA SER A 26 -1.06 9.29 -7.98
C SER A 26 -1.86 9.68 -9.23
N GLN A 27 -2.22 8.70 -10.07
CA GLN A 27 -2.92 8.92 -11.35
C GLN A 27 -2.20 9.93 -12.28
N GLY A 28 -0.87 10.00 -12.22
CA GLY A 28 -0.06 10.90 -13.02
C GLY A 28 0.02 12.34 -12.48
N GLN A 29 -0.36 12.57 -11.21
CA GLN A 29 -0.18 13.88 -10.57
C GLN A 29 1.24 14.09 -10.03
N VAL A 30 1.95 13.00 -9.76
CA VAL A 30 3.28 13.04 -9.15
C VAL A 30 4.27 12.13 -9.87
N MET A 31 5.54 12.39 -9.62
CA MET A 31 6.66 11.54 -10.02
C MET A 31 7.37 11.07 -8.77
N TRP A 32 7.72 9.79 -8.69
CA TRP A 32 8.41 9.25 -7.53
C TRP A 32 9.53 8.29 -7.92
N LYS A 33 10.45 8.06 -7.00
CA LYS A 33 11.63 7.22 -7.20
C LYS A 33 12.00 6.52 -5.90
N ASN A 34 12.47 5.28 -6.04
CA ASN A 34 13.11 4.53 -4.95
C ASN A 34 14.56 4.94 -4.74
N ASN A 35 15.04 4.77 -3.51
CA ASN A 35 16.41 5.02 -3.09
C ASN A 35 16.83 6.48 -3.19
N CYS A 36 15.92 7.40 -2.86
CA CYS A 36 16.19 8.82 -2.94
C CYS A 36 15.63 9.62 -1.76
N ASP A 37 16.25 10.79 -1.55
CA ASP A 37 15.86 11.77 -0.54
C ASP A 37 16.11 13.18 -1.08
N PHE A 38 15.14 14.07 -0.88
CA PHE A 38 15.33 15.50 -0.97
C PHE A 38 15.77 16.02 0.40
N TYR A 39 17.04 16.38 0.57
CA TYR A 39 17.52 16.75 1.90
C TYR A 39 17.01 18.12 2.36
N GLY A 40 16.37 18.17 3.54
CA GLY A 40 15.89 19.40 4.18
C GLY A 40 14.55 19.91 3.64
N GLN A 41 14.24 21.19 3.93
CA GLN A 41 12.99 21.88 3.52
C GLN A 41 11.70 21.21 4.02
N ASP A 42 11.77 20.47 5.12
CA ASP A 42 10.60 19.83 5.72
C ASP A 42 9.63 20.88 6.28
N ILE A 43 8.44 20.95 5.70
CA ILE A 43 7.35 21.79 6.21
C ILE A 43 6.45 21.04 7.18
N ASN A 44 6.34 19.72 7.01
CA ASN A 44 5.56 18.85 7.86
C ASN A 44 6.07 17.41 7.77
N SER A 45 5.83 16.62 8.80
CA SER A 45 6.03 15.18 8.76
C SER A 45 4.78 14.46 9.23
N VAL A 46 4.35 13.48 8.45
CA VAL A 46 3.14 12.69 8.72
C VAL A 46 3.49 11.21 8.64
N PRO A 47 3.01 10.39 9.58
CA PRO A 47 3.12 8.94 9.46
C PRO A 47 2.47 8.47 8.16
N GLY A 48 3.14 7.58 7.45
CA GLY A 48 2.66 7.11 6.16
C GLY A 48 3.57 6.06 5.54
N ILE A 49 3.06 5.42 4.51
CA ILE A 49 3.76 4.47 3.64
C ILE A 49 4.29 5.18 2.39
N PRO A 50 5.25 4.62 1.64
CA PRO A 50 5.89 5.33 0.52
C PRO A 50 4.90 5.87 -0.51
N ASP A 51 3.90 5.06 -0.85
CA ASP A 51 2.97 5.32 -1.95
C ASP A 51 1.97 6.44 -1.65
N VAL A 52 1.69 6.72 -0.35
CA VAL A 52 0.72 7.77 0.03
C VAL A 52 1.34 9.15 0.17
N CYS A 53 2.68 9.23 0.24
CA CYS A 53 3.34 10.52 0.43
C CYS A 53 3.12 11.47 -0.76
N GLY A 54 2.93 10.92 -1.96
CA GLY A 54 2.56 11.70 -3.14
C GLY A 54 1.20 12.38 -2.98
N ASP A 55 0.18 11.63 -2.58
CA ASP A 55 -1.19 12.15 -2.38
C ASP A 55 -1.23 13.18 -1.26
N LEU A 56 -0.58 12.89 -0.13
CA LEU A 56 -0.44 13.81 1.00
C LEU A 56 0.24 15.13 0.58
N CYS A 57 1.19 15.07 -0.34
CA CYS A 57 1.84 16.26 -0.89
C CYS A 57 0.97 16.99 -1.92
N VAL A 58 0.15 16.28 -2.70
CA VAL A 58 -0.81 16.89 -3.63
C VAL A 58 -1.86 17.70 -2.87
N ASP A 59 -2.38 17.15 -1.78
CA ASP A 59 -3.42 17.76 -0.95
C ASP A 59 -2.92 18.97 -0.15
N ASP A 60 -1.62 19.01 0.19
CA ASP A 60 -1.01 20.19 0.80
C ASP A 60 -0.60 21.21 -0.28
N VAL A 61 -1.27 22.35 -0.30
CA VAL A 61 -1.02 23.45 -1.25
C VAL A 61 0.40 24.05 -1.16
N LYS A 62 1.13 23.81 -0.07
CA LYS A 62 2.51 24.26 0.10
C LYS A 62 3.52 23.18 -0.28
N CYS A 63 3.13 21.92 -0.26
CA CYS A 63 4.04 20.83 -0.56
C CYS A 63 4.39 20.81 -2.06
N THR A 64 5.67 20.85 -2.39
CA THR A 64 6.14 20.69 -3.77
C THR A 64 6.68 19.27 -3.97
N HIS A 65 7.36 18.74 -2.97
CA HIS A 65 7.99 17.43 -3.02
C HIS A 65 8.00 16.76 -1.65
N TRP A 66 8.38 15.48 -1.61
CA TRP A 66 8.41 14.71 -0.39
C TRP A 66 9.57 13.71 -0.36
N THR A 67 9.93 13.32 0.86
CA THR A 67 10.73 12.11 1.11
C THR A 67 9.92 11.19 2.01
N TRP A 68 9.91 9.91 1.70
CA TRP A 68 9.53 8.87 2.63
C TRP A 68 10.77 8.21 3.24
N THR A 69 10.77 8.03 4.57
CA THR A 69 11.80 7.25 5.27
C THR A 69 11.19 6.26 6.25
N TYR A 70 11.99 5.29 6.71
CA TYR A 70 11.60 4.35 7.76
C TYR A 70 11.50 4.98 9.17
N TYR A 71 11.67 6.30 9.29
CA TYR A 71 11.59 6.97 10.59
C TYR A 71 10.23 6.72 11.25
N ASN A 72 10.23 6.41 12.56
CA ASN A 72 9.05 6.02 13.34
C ASN A 72 8.18 4.94 12.69
N GLY A 73 8.83 4.02 11.96
CA GLY A 73 8.12 2.96 11.28
C GLY A 73 7.48 3.42 9.98
N GLY A 74 7.77 4.60 9.41
CA GLY A 74 7.24 5.07 8.14
C GLY A 74 6.77 6.52 8.23
N THR A 75 7.53 7.44 7.67
CA THR A 75 7.22 8.87 7.72
C THR A 75 7.34 9.51 6.35
N CYS A 76 6.28 10.19 5.92
CA CYS A 76 6.28 11.13 4.81
C CYS A 76 6.71 12.51 5.32
N TRP A 77 7.86 12.96 4.85
CA TRP A 77 8.41 14.27 5.09
C TRP A 77 8.03 15.17 3.92
N LEU A 78 6.96 15.95 4.10
CA LEU A 78 6.45 16.89 3.12
C LEU A 78 7.33 18.14 3.11
N LYS A 79 7.63 18.64 1.92
CA LYS A 79 8.62 19.70 1.72
C LYS A 79 8.11 20.77 0.76
N ASP A 80 8.62 21.98 0.91
CA ASP A 80 8.38 23.09 -0.02
C ASP A 80 9.67 23.53 -0.72
N GLY A 81 9.52 24.39 -1.73
CA GLY A 81 10.65 24.97 -2.47
C GLY A 81 10.73 24.56 -3.95
N ASP A 82 11.56 25.30 -4.68
CA ASP A 82 11.61 25.28 -6.15
C ASP A 82 12.61 24.27 -6.72
N THR A 83 13.61 23.87 -5.93
CA THR A 83 14.58 22.82 -6.26
C THR A 83 15.20 22.25 -4.98
N ALA A 84 15.07 20.95 -4.76
CA ALA A 84 15.90 20.24 -3.81
C ALA A 84 16.78 19.23 -4.57
N PRO A 85 18.09 19.18 -4.32
CA PRO A 85 18.92 18.17 -4.95
C PRO A 85 18.49 16.79 -4.44
N VAL A 86 18.22 15.88 -5.38
CA VAL A 86 17.95 14.49 -5.07
C VAL A 86 19.28 13.84 -4.65
N THR A 87 19.33 13.35 -3.43
CA THR A 87 20.44 12.55 -2.92
C THR A 87 20.06 11.07 -2.90
N THR A 88 21.05 10.19 -2.98
CA THR A 88 20.82 8.74 -2.86
C THR A 88 20.61 8.40 -1.40
N TYR A 89 19.46 7.83 -1.07
CA TYR A 89 19.13 7.34 0.25
C TYR A 89 18.51 5.95 0.15
N TRP A 90 19.32 4.92 0.41
CA TRP A 90 18.93 3.53 0.22
C TRP A 90 17.78 3.12 1.14
N GLY A 91 16.71 2.59 0.53
CA GLY A 91 15.51 2.14 1.23
C GLY A 91 14.48 3.23 1.50
N GLY A 92 14.77 4.52 1.29
CA GLY A 92 13.71 5.54 1.26
C GLY A 92 13.16 5.75 -0.14
N GLY A 93 12.12 6.56 -0.23
CA GLY A 93 11.52 7.00 -1.48
C GLY A 93 11.41 8.51 -1.50
N CYS A 94 11.39 9.11 -2.67
CA CYS A 94 11.14 10.55 -2.79
C CYS A 94 10.37 10.83 -4.07
N GLY A 95 9.71 11.98 -4.12
CA GLY A 95 8.97 12.38 -5.29
C GLY A 95 8.54 13.83 -5.26
N TYR A 96 7.94 14.27 -6.36
CA TYR A 96 7.52 15.64 -6.56
C TYR A 96 6.21 15.74 -7.32
N VAL A 97 5.46 16.82 -7.06
CA VAL A 97 4.16 17.09 -7.68
C VAL A 97 4.37 17.83 -9.00
N LEU A 98 3.93 17.25 -10.11
CA LEU A 98 4.19 17.77 -11.46
C LEU A 98 3.70 19.20 -11.66
N LYS A 99 2.51 19.53 -11.12
CA LYS A 99 1.91 20.87 -11.27
C LYS A 99 2.60 21.95 -10.43
N ARG A 100 3.49 21.59 -9.51
CA ARG A 100 4.16 22.54 -8.60
C ARG A 100 5.52 23.00 -9.14
N PHE A 101 6.09 22.27 -10.10
CA PHE A 101 7.31 22.67 -10.79
C PHE A 101 6.98 23.05 -12.24
N SER A 102 7.22 24.31 -12.60
CA SER A 102 7.12 24.75 -14.00
C SER A 102 8.37 24.26 -14.73
N TYR A 103 8.28 23.21 -15.54
CA TYR A 103 9.39 22.85 -16.43
C TYR A 103 9.39 23.81 -17.63
N PRO A 104 10.49 24.56 -17.90
CA PRO A 104 10.62 25.26 -19.16
C PRO A 104 10.79 24.22 -20.27
N ASP A 105 9.85 24.23 -21.21
CA ASP A 105 9.94 23.49 -22.46
C ASP A 105 11.10 24.06 -23.29
N SER A 106 12.22 23.32 -23.38
CA SER A 106 13.31 23.64 -24.29
C SER A 106 14.07 22.38 -24.71
N ASP A 107 13.58 21.70 -25.75
CA ASP A 107 14.25 21.76 -27.04
C ASP A 107 13.37 21.14 -28.13
N SER A 108 12.98 21.98 -29.09
CA SER A 108 12.19 21.59 -30.23
C SER A 108 13.01 20.78 -31.23
N ASN A 109 12.31 19.83 -31.88
CA ASN A 109 12.50 19.45 -33.29
C ASN A 109 13.25 18.13 -33.58
N GLN A 110 12.80 17.00 -33.01
CA GLN A 110 12.96 15.71 -33.73
C GLN A 110 11.99 14.56 -33.41
N ASP A 111 11.01 14.69 -32.49
CA ASP A 111 10.21 13.52 -32.07
C ASP A 111 8.67 13.69 -32.17
N SER A 112 8.22 14.69 -32.93
CA SER A 112 6.77 14.94 -33.12
C SER A 112 6.10 14.03 -34.15
N GLN A 113 6.85 13.23 -34.91
CA GLN A 113 6.26 12.29 -35.87
C GLN A 113 6.12 10.87 -35.29
N THR A 114 7.03 10.44 -34.42
CA THR A 114 6.98 9.11 -33.79
C THR A 114 5.90 9.04 -32.70
N SER A 115 5.63 10.14 -32.01
CA SER A 115 4.65 10.22 -30.91
C SER A 115 3.20 10.29 -31.38
N GLN A 116 2.91 10.89 -32.54
CA GLN A 116 1.58 10.85 -33.15
C GLN A 116 1.27 9.46 -33.75
N GLN A 117 2.25 8.81 -34.40
CA GLN A 117 2.07 7.46 -34.93
C GLN A 117 1.90 6.40 -33.82
N ASN A 118 2.59 6.53 -32.69
CA ASN A 118 2.45 5.63 -31.55
C ASN A 118 1.17 5.89 -30.73
N ALA A 119 0.62 7.11 -30.76
CA ALA A 119 -0.66 7.43 -30.11
C ALA A 119 -1.86 6.92 -30.94
N GLU A 120 -1.77 6.98 -32.27
CA GLU A 120 -2.81 6.43 -33.17
C GLU A 120 -2.77 4.89 -33.20
N GLN A 121 -1.59 4.25 -33.19
CA GLN A 121 -1.47 2.79 -33.10
C GLN A 121 -1.91 2.22 -31.73
N ASN A 122 -1.66 2.93 -30.62
CA ASN A 122 -2.17 2.56 -29.30
C ASN A 122 -3.66 2.85 -29.12
N GLN A 123 -4.27 3.70 -29.95
CA GLN A 123 -5.73 3.88 -29.98
C GLN A 123 -6.43 2.79 -30.81
N GLU A 124 -5.84 2.30 -31.89
CA GLU A 124 -6.39 1.17 -32.66
C GLU A 124 -6.25 -0.18 -31.92
N GLN A 125 -5.13 -0.45 -31.23
CA GLN A 125 -4.97 -1.70 -30.46
C GLN A 125 -5.86 -1.76 -29.21
N ASN A 126 -6.13 -0.62 -28.55
CA ASN A 126 -7.08 -0.53 -27.43
C ASN A 126 -8.55 -0.52 -27.89
N ALA A 127 -8.83 -0.28 -29.17
CA ALA A 127 -10.18 -0.36 -29.73
C ALA A 127 -10.56 -1.81 -30.11
N GLU A 128 -9.61 -2.65 -30.54
CA GLU A 128 -9.88 -4.07 -30.82
C GLU A 128 -10.02 -4.92 -29.54
N GLN A 129 -9.28 -4.63 -28.47
CA GLN A 129 -9.45 -5.36 -27.19
C GLN A 129 -10.72 -4.96 -26.41
N ASN A 130 -11.20 -3.73 -26.56
CA ASN A 130 -12.47 -3.27 -25.97
C ASN A 130 -13.72 -3.71 -26.73
N ALA A 131 -13.58 -4.34 -27.91
CA ALA A 131 -14.69 -4.87 -28.71
C ALA A 131 -15.06 -6.32 -28.35
N GLU A 132 -14.15 -7.12 -27.80
CA GLU A 132 -14.45 -8.50 -27.37
C GLU A 132 -14.99 -8.59 -25.94
N GLN A 133 -14.71 -7.63 -25.05
CA GLN A 133 -15.25 -7.63 -23.67
C GLN A 133 -16.62 -6.94 -23.52
N ASN A 134 -17.06 -6.15 -24.51
CA ASN A 134 -18.34 -5.43 -24.47
C ASN A 134 -19.54 -6.19 -25.09
N ALA A 135 -19.39 -7.48 -25.41
CA ALA A 135 -20.49 -8.31 -25.94
C ALA A 135 -21.29 -9.07 -24.85
N GLU A 136 -20.84 -9.12 -23.59
CA GLU A 136 -21.51 -9.92 -22.55
C GLU A 136 -22.12 -9.11 -21.38
N GLN A 137 -21.99 -7.77 -21.35
CA GLN A 137 -22.44 -6.95 -20.20
C GLN A 137 -23.56 -5.94 -20.48
N ASN A 138 -24.33 -6.07 -21.57
CA ASN A 138 -25.52 -5.24 -21.80
C ASN A 138 -26.79 -6.07 -22.01
N ALA A 139 -27.28 -6.67 -20.93
CA ALA A 139 -28.70 -6.93 -20.73
C ALA A 139 -28.99 -6.88 -19.22
N GLU A 140 -29.85 -5.93 -18.82
CA GLU A 140 -30.31 -5.63 -17.46
C GLU A 140 -29.28 -4.77 -16.69
N GLN A 141 -29.51 -3.51 -16.30
CA GLN A 141 -30.72 -2.95 -15.70
C GLN A 141 -30.79 -1.42 -15.88
N ASN A 142 -31.96 -0.94 -16.25
CA ASN A 142 -32.43 0.43 -16.06
C ASN A 142 -33.68 0.37 -15.16
N ALA A 143 -33.88 1.42 -14.35
CA ALA A 143 -34.96 1.69 -13.37
C ALA A 143 -34.68 1.15 -11.95
N ASP A 144 -34.73 1.94 -10.87
CA ASP A 144 -35.72 2.97 -10.56
C ASP A 144 -35.20 4.06 -9.60
N GLN A 145 -35.87 5.21 -9.58
CA GLN A 145 -35.51 6.44 -8.88
C GLN A 145 -36.23 6.62 -7.53
N ASN A 146 -35.59 7.43 -6.66
CA ASN A 146 -36.14 8.40 -5.69
C ASN A 146 -36.64 8.02 -4.28
N ALA A 147 -36.07 8.79 -3.32
CA ALA A 147 -36.68 9.50 -2.19
C ALA A 147 -37.03 8.73 -0.88
N ASP A 148 -36.43 9.15 0.25
CA ASP A 148 -37.08 10.11 1.16
C ASP A 148 -36.09 10.72 2.17
N GLN A 149 -36.32 11.97 2.57
CA GLN A 149 -35.57 12.74 3.56
C GLN A 149 -36.39 12.97 4.84
N ASN A 150 -35.66 13.09 5.95
CA ASN A 150 -35.94 13.84 7.19
C ASN A 150 -36.85 13.27 8.29
N ALA A 151 -36.23 13.16 9.48
CA ALA A 151 -36.55 13.86 10.75
C ALA A 151 -36.52 12.88 11.94
N ASP A 152 -36.11 13.18 13.18
CA ASP A 152 -35.37 14.28 13.81
C ASP A 152 -35.22 13.86 15.30
N GLN A 153 -34.07 14.18 15.90
CA GLN A 153 -33.85 14.54 17.32
C GLN A 153 -34.19 13.61 18.51
N ASN A 154 -33.15 13.16 19.22
CA ASN A 154 -32.44 13.89 20.30
C ASN A 154 -31.98 12.91 21.41
N GLY A 155 -30.68 12.96 21.72
CA GLY A 155 -30.08 12.16 22.78
C GLY A 155 -28.60 12.48 22.95
N GLN A 156 -28.28 13.72 23.34
CA GLN A 156 -26.94 14.08 23.81
C GLN A 156 -26.57 13.26 25.06
N ALA A 157 -25.57 12.39 24.94
CA ALA A 157 -24.73 11.99 26.06
C ALA A 157 -23.33 11.58 25.58
N SER A 158 -22.36 12.43 25.94
CA SER A 158 -20.95 12.12 26.20
C SER A 158 -20.09 11.56 25.06
N GLN A 159 -19.47 12.48 24.35
CA GLN A 159 -18.15 12.32 23.75
C GLN A 159 -17.14 11.89 24.83
N THR A 160 -16.78 10.61 24.82
CA THR A 160 -15.59 10.09 25.50
C THR A 160 -14.76 9.37 24.46
N SER A 161 -13.59 9.91 24.17
CA SER A 161 -12.51 9.25 23.45
C SER A 161 -12.12 7.97 24.18
N GLY A 162 -12.82 6.88 23.89
CA GLY A 162 -12.49 5.55 24.37
C GLY A 162 -11.51 4.91 23.40
N SER A 163 -10.24 4.83 23.81
CA SER A 163 -9.28 3.93 23.17
C SER A 163 -9.79 2.49 23.33
N THR A 164 -10.35 1.92 22.26
CA THR A 164 -10.64 0.48 22.21
C THR A 164 -9.30 -0.25 22.09
N SER A 165 -8.78 -0.69 23.23
CA SER A 165 -7.61 -1.57 23.28
C SER A 165 -8.06 -2.99 22.95
N TYR A 166 -7.56 -3.54 21.84
CA TYR A 166 -7.72 -4.95 21.49
C TYR A 166 -6.56 -5.76 22.06
N ASP A 167 -6.77 -7.02 22.49
CA ASP A 167 -5.67 -7.93 22.81
C ASP A 167 -5.13 -8.56 21.52
N ASN A 168 -4.37 -7.80 20.73
CA ASN A 168 -3.88 -8.20 19.40
C ASN A 168 -2.38 -7.94 19.20
N GLY A 169 -1.65 -7.69 20.29
CA GLY A 169 -0.21 -7.40 20.27
C GLY A 169 0.17 -6.05 19.67
N LEU A 170 -0.80 -5.21 19.28
CA LEU A 170 -0.59 -3.87 18.73
C LEU A 170 -0.98 -2.80 19.74
N THR A 171 -0.26 -1.68 19.73
CA THR A 171 -0.73 -0.46 20.38
C THR A 171 -1.93 0.13 19.65
N SER A 172 -2.68 1.01 20.30
CA SER A 172 -3.77 1.74 19.66
C SER A 172 -3.30 2.58 18.46
N ALA A 173 -2.06 3.10 18.52
CA ALA A 173 -1.46 3.87 17.43
C ALA A 173 -1.16 2.97 16.22
N GLU A 174 -0.54 1.80 16.45
CA GLU A 174 -0.27 0.82 15.40
C GLU A 174 -1.56 0.28 14.76
N SER A 175 -2.60 0.04 15.57
CA SER A 175 -3.91 -0.37 15.05
C SER A 175 -4.55 0.72 14.18
N ALA A 176 -4.45 1.99 14.60
CA ALA A 176 -4.93 3.11 13.80
C ALA A 176 -4.11 3.29 12.51
N GLU A 177 -2.79 3.08 12.56
CA GLU A 177 -1.90 3.13 11.39
C GLU A 177 -2.24 2.04 10.36
N MET A 178 -2.51 0.80 10.80
CA MET A 178 -2.94 -0.29 9.92
C MET A 178 -4.26 0.05 9.22
N LEU A 179 -5.27 0.47 9.98
CA LEU A 179 -6.58 0.83 9.42
C LEU A 179 -6.47 2.00 8.43
N ALA A 180 -5.72 3.05 8.80
CA ALA A 180 -5.50 4.20 7.93
C ALA A 180 -4.79 3.82 6.63
N SER A 181 -3.78 2.93 6.70
CA SER A 181 -3.06 2.45 5.52
C SER A 181 -4.00 1.70 4.56
N ILE A 182 -4.81 0.77 5.08
CA ILE A 182 -5.79 0.01 4.29
C ILE A 182 -6.79 0.95 3.61
N ASN A 183 -7.38 1.87 4.38
CA ASN A 183 -8.42 2.76 3.88
C ASN A 183 -7.86 3.80 2.90
N SER A 184 -6.60 4.20 3.04
CA SER A 184 -5.91 5.03 2.06
C SER A 184 -5.76 4.30 0.72
N TYR A 185 -5.31 3.04 0.72
CA TYR A 185 -5.25 2.24 -0.50
C TYR A 185 -6.63 2.08 -1.15
N ARG A 186 -7.66 1.78 -0.36
CA ARG A 186 -9.03 1.58 -0.86
C ARG A 186 -9.61 2.85 -1.48
N ALA A 187 -9.37 4.00 -0.86
CA ALA A 187 -9.82 5.30 -1.38
C ALA A 187 -9.24 5.62 -2.76
N GLN A 188 -7.97 5.27 -3.03
CA GLN A 188 -7.34 5.46 -4.35
C GLN A 188 -8.03 4.68 -5.47
N TYR A 189 -8.78 3.62 -5.14
CA TYR A 189 -9.52 2.77 -6.07
C TYR A 189 -11.04 3.00 -5.98
N GLY A 190 -11.48 4.05 -5.28
CA GLY A 190 -12.90 4.36 -5.13
C GLY A 190 -13.67 3.35 -4.28
N LEU A 191 -12.98 2.56 -3.46
CA LEU A 191 -13.58 1.54 -2.60
C LEU A 191 -13.96 2.12 -1.24
N ALA A 192 -15.03 1.59 -0.65
CA ALA A 192 -15.50 1.99 0.67
C ALA A 192 -14.45 1.69 1.76
N ALA A 193 -14.33 2.59 2.73
CA ALA A 193 -13.45 2.40 3.88
C ALA A 193 -13.95 1.24 4.77
N LEU A 194 -13.01 0.42 5.24
CA LEU A 194 -13.28 -0.66 6.20
C LEU A 194 -13.35 -0.12 7.63
N THR A 195 -14.05 -0.86 8.49
CA THR A 195 -14.05 -0.66 9.94
C THR A 195 -13.44 -1.85 10.66
N ILE A 196 -12.82 -1.60 11.83
CA ILE A 196 -12.30 -2.70 12.64
C ILE A 196 -13.46 -3.50 13.25
N ASP A 197 -13.45 -4.82 13.11
CA ASP A 197 -14.35 -5.73 13.82
C ASP A 197 -13.59 -6.54 14.88
N ALA A 198 -14.11 -6.53 16.11
CA ALA A 198 -13.44 -7.15 17.25
C ALA A 198 -13.30 -8.68 17.13
N LYS A 199 -14.19 -9.35 16.40
CA LYS A 199 -14.18 -10.80 16.21
C LYS A 199 -13.11 -11.19 15.18
N LEU A 200 -12.98 -10.42 14.10
CA LEU A 200 -11.87 -10.58 13.16
C LEU A 200 -10.52 -10.30 13.85
N VAL A 201 -10.45 -9.30 14.75
CA VAL A 201 -9.23 -9.06 15.54
C VAL A 201 -8.91 -10.26 16.45
N ALA A 202 -9.92 -10.87 17.06
CA ALA A 202 -9.72 -12.07 17.87
C ALA A 202 -9.23 -13.26 17.04
N ALA A 203 -9.77 -13.45 15.82
CA ALA A 203 -9.36 -14.51 14.90
C ALA A 203 -7.90 -14.33 14.46
N ALA A 204 -7.54 -13.12 14.02
CA ALA A 204 -6.18 -12.75 13.66
C ALA A 204 -5.20 -12.97 14.83
N ASN A 205 -5.61 -12.66 16.06
CA ASN A 205 -4.79 -12.84 17.25
C ASN A 205 -4.54 -14.32 17.58
N VAL A 206 -5.55 -15.17 17.45
CA VAL A 206 -5.39 -16.62 17.58
C VAL A 206 -4.34 -17.11 16.58
N HIS A 207 -4.47 -16.71 15.32
CA HIS A 207 -3.57 -17.18 14.27
C HIS A 207 -2.14 -16.67 14.40
N SER A 208 -1.97 -15.38 14.69
CA SER A 208 -0.64 -14.81 14.93
C SER A 208 0.08 -15.51 16.09
N LYS A 209 -0.64 -15.82 17.18
CA LYS A 209 -0.10 -16.58 18.33
C LYS A 209 0.25 -18.03 17.94
N ASP A 210 -0.58 -18.67 17.13
CA ASP A 210 -0.32 -20.03 16.62
C ASP A 210 0.95 -20.09 15.77
N MET A 211 1.06 -19.21 14.76
CA MET A 211 2.27 -19.06 13.94
C MET A 211 3.52 -18.76 14.77
N ALA A 212 3.40 -17.88 15.78
CA ALA A 212 4.49 -17.57 16.69
C ALA A 212 4.88 -18.75 17.58
N SER A 213 3.93 -19.61 17.96
CA SER A 213 4.20 -20.79 18.79
C SER A 213 4.89 -21.92 18.02
N SER A 214 4.58 -22.08 16.74
CA SER A 214 5.12 -23.11 15.85
C SER A 214 6.37 -22.66 15.09
N CYS A 215 6.66 -21.36 15.09
CA CYS A 215 7.69 -20.72 14.27
C CYS A 215 7.49 -20.88 12.75
N VAL A 216 6.25 -21.04 12.30
CA VAL A 216 5.89 -21.26 10.89
C VAL A 216 4.90 -20.17 10.44
N MET A 217 5.15 -19.56 9.28
CA MET A 217 4.23 -18.61 8.65
C MET A 217 3.43 -19.35 7.58
N GLN A 218 2.12 -19.41 7.76
CA GLN A 218 1.19 -20.12 6.88
C GLN A 218 -0.25 -19.66 7.15
N HIS A 219 -1.19 -19.98 6.25
CA HIS A 219 -2.61 -19.68 6.42
C HIS A 219 -3.34 -20.74 7.29
N GLU A 220 -2.96 -22.00 7.16
CA GLU A 220 -3.55 -23.11 7.93
C GLU A 220 -3.04 -23.08 9.38
N GLY A 221 -3.94 -23.17 10.36
CA GLY A 221 -3.58 -23.29 11.77
C GLY A 221 -2.90 -24.63 12.05
N THR A 222 -2.11 -24.73 13.12
CA THR A 222 -1.48 -26.00 13.51
C THR A 222 -2.49 -27.10 13.92
N ASP A 223 -3.73 -26.70 14.21
CA ASP A 223 -4.87 -27.58 14.45
C ASP A 223 -5.62 -27.99 13.18
N GLY A 224 -5.17 -27.52 12.00
CA GLY A 224 -5.78 -27.77 10.70
C GLY A 224 -6.92 -26.80 10.35
N SER A 225 -7.13 -25.73 11.14
CA SER A 225 -8.14 -24.72 10.83
C SER A 225 -7.76 -23.85 9.64
N ASP A 226 -8.72 -23.61 8.75
CA ASP A 226 -8.61 -22.56 7.74
C ASP A 226 -8.97 -21.18 8.35
N PRO A 227 -8.65 -20.06 7.67
CA PRO A 227 -8.94 -18.71 8.19
C PRO A 227 -10.40 -18.49 8.57
N TRP A 228 -11.34 -18.97 7.75
CA TRP A 228 -12.79 -18.84 8.01
C TRP A 228 -13.25 -19.66 9.21
N ASP A 229 -12.66 -20.84 9.46
CA ASP A 229 -12.98 -21.63 10.66
C ASP A 229 -12.61 -20.84 11.93
N ARG A 230 -11.49 -20.11 11.90
CA ARG A 230 -11.06 -19.24 13.00
C ARG A 230 -11.98 -18.03 13.17
N MET A 231 -12.41 -17.42 12.08
CA MET A 231 -13.38 -16.31 12.10
C MET A 231 -14.72 -16.76 12.70
N GLU A 232 -15.26 -17.90 12.25
CA GLU A 232 -16.49 -18.50 12.77
C GLU A 232 -16.36 -18.89 14.24
N ALA A 233 -15.21 -19.42 14.67
CA ALA A 233 -14.95 -19.75 16.06
C ALA A 233 -14.97 -18.52 16.99
N GLN A 234 -14.68 -17.32 16.46
CA GLN A 234 -14.87 -16.05 17.19
C GLN A 234 -16.27 -15.44 17.03
N GLY A 235 -17.18 -16.16 16.38
CA GLY A 235 -18.56 -15.75 16.14
C GLY A 235 -18.72 -14.69 15.05
N TYR A 236 -17.75 -14.58 14.14
CA TYR A 236 -17.88 -13.74 12.94
C TYR A 236 -18.59 -14.52 11.84
N ASP A 237 -19.77 -14.06 11.46
CA ASP A 237 -20.49 -14.61 10.31
C ASP A 237 -19.95 -13.94 9.04
N TRP A 238 -19.67 -14.71 8.00
CA TRP A 238 -19.13 -14.19 6.75
C TRP A 238 -19.89 -14.75 5.54
N SER A 239 -20.15 -13.91 4.55
CA SER A 239 -20.47 -14.32 3.17
C SER A 239 -19.25 -14.17 2.26
N VAL A 240 -18.32 -13.30 2.67
CA VAL A 240 -17.02 -13.15 2.06
C VAL A 240 -15.94 -12.94 3.12
N ALA A 241 -14.79 -13.55 2.91
CA ALA A 241 -13.63 -13.44 3.78
C ALA A 241 -12.33 -13.49 2.98
N ALA A 242 -11.27 -12.91 3.54
CA ALA A 242 -9.91 -13.01 3.03
C ALA A 242 -8.89 -12.88 4.17
N GLU A 243 -7.69 -13.42 4.00
CA GLU A 243 -6.61 -13.32 4.98
C GLU A 243 -5.29 -12.94 4.30
N ASN A 244 -4.54 -12.05 4.96
CA ASN A 244 -3.15 -11.76 4.70
C ASN A 244 -2.31 -12.19 5.91
N VAL A 245 -1.26 -12.97 5.68
CA VAL A 245 -0.27 -13.33 6.72
C VAL A 245 1.12 -12.82 6.35
N ALA A 246 1.95 -12.57 7.36
CA ALA A 246 3.34 -12.23 7.16
C ALA A 246 4.19 -12.59 8.38
N ALA A 247 5.51 -12.68 8.19
CA ALA A 247 6.45 -12.88 9.28
C ALA A 247 7.77 -12.16 9.01
N GLY A 248 8.37 -11.59 10.06
CA GLY A 248 9.67 -10.93 10.01
C GLY A 248 9.65 -9.41 9.90
N GLN A 249 8.52 -8.82 9.49
CA GLN A 249 8.37 -7.37 9.44
C GLN A 249 8.34 -6.81 10.87
N THR A 250 9.11 -5.75 11.12
CA THR A 250 9.34 -5.23 12.47
C THR A 250 8.38 -4.12 12.89
N SER A 251 7.65 -3.54 11.93
CA SER A 251 6.68 -2.44 12.12
C SER A 251 5.44 -2.60 11.24
N VAL A 252 4.39 -1.83 11.55
CA VAL A 252 3.14 -1.74 10.77
C VAL A 252 3.40 -1.36 9.31
N SER A 253 4.08 -0.24 9.03
CA SER A 253 4.39 0.13 7.65
C SER A 253 5.19 -0.93 6.89
N ALA A 254 6.11 -1.64 7.56
CA ALA A 254 6.90 -2.68 6.91
C ALA A 254 5.99 -3.84 6.45
N VAL A 255 5.02 -4.26 7.27
CA VAL A 255 4.07 -5.31 6.90
C VAL A 255 3.05 -4.82 5.87
N MET A 256 2.53 -3.60 6.02
CA MET A 256 1.60 -3.00 5.05
C MET A 256 2.24 -2.82 3.66
N THR A 257 3.50 -2.41 3.61
CA THR A 257 4.28 -2.31 2.36
C THR A 257 4.53 -3.69 1.74
N SER A 258 4.83 -4.70 2.58
CA SER A 258 5.04 -6.08 2.11
C SER A 258 3.78 -6.68 1.51
N TRP A 259 2.61 -6.48 2.14
CA TRP A 259 1.34 -6.93 1.58
C TRP A 259 0.97 -6.17 0.31
N TRP A 260 1.14 -4.85 0.29
CA TRP A 260 0.86 -4.07 -0.91
C TRP A 260 1.70 -4.50 -2.13
N ASN A 261 2.98 -4.78 -1.92
CA ASN A 261 3.87 -5.24 -3.00
C ASN A 261 3.61 -6.68 -3.47
N SER A 262 2.77 -7.45 -2.78
CA SER A 262 2.34 -8.78 -3.20
C SER A 262 0.98 -8.72 -3.89
N ALA A 263 0.89 -9.18 -5.13
CA ALA A 263 -0.36 -9.14 -5.90
C ALA A 263 -1.54 -9.84 -5.19
N GLY A 264 -1.29 -11.01 -4.58
CA GLY A 264 -2.33 -11.75 -3.84
C GLY A 264 -2.81 -11.02 -2.60
N HIS A 265 -1.88 -10.49 -1.80
CA HIS A 265 -2.25 -9.77 -0.58
C HIS A 265 -2.90 -8.41 -0.87
N ARG A 266 -2.46 -7.75 -1.95
CA ARG A 266 -3.08 -6.52 -2.45
C ARG A 266 -4.51 -6.76 -2.91
N ALA A 267 -4.78 -7.88 -3.58
CA ALA A 267 -6.14 -8.24 -4.00
C ALA A 267 -7.09 -8.35 -2.79
N ASN A 268 -6.61 -8.88 -1.66
CA ASN A 268 -7.39 -8.93 -0.41
C ASN A 268 -7.67 -7.52 0.16
N ILE A 269 -6.68 -6.63 0.18
CA ILE A 269 -6.84 -5.22 0.62
C ILE A 269 -7.88 -4.47 -0.24
N LEU A 270 -7.86 -4.71 -1.56
CA LEU A 270 -8.74 -4.07 -2.55
C LEU A 270 -10.02 -4.86 -2.82
N LYS A 271 -10.31 -5.89 -2.03
CA LYS A 271 -11.48 -6.72 -2.22
C LYS A 271 -12.74 -5.88 -2.00
N ASP A 272 -13.61 -5.82 -3.00
CA ASP A 272 -14.70 -4.85 -3.10
C ASP A 272 -15.81 -5.07 -2.08
N ASP A 273 -16.14 -6.34 -1.84
CA ASP A 273 -17.25 -6.81 -1.01
C ASP A 273 -16.92 -6.97 0.48
N VAL A 274 -15.70 -6.66 0.94
CA VAL A 274 -15.37 -6.65 2.37
C VAL A 274 -15.71 -5.31 3.01
N GLU A 275 -16.22 -5.36 4.25
CA GLU A 275 -16.64 -4.18 5.03
C GLU A 275 -15.83 -4.04 6.33
N ASN A 276 -15.30 -5.15 6.83
CA ASN A 276 -14.65 -5.24 8.12
C ASN A 276 -13.22 -5.78 7.99
N VAL A 277 -12.38 -5.38 8.95
CA VAL A 277 -11.02 -5.88 9.07
C VAL A 277 -10.66 -6.17 10.54
N GLY A 278 -9.85 -7.17 10.77
CA GLY A 278 -9.15 -7.41 12.02
C GLY A 278 -7.67 -7.67 11.75
N PHE A 279 -6.81 -7.32 12.69
CA PHE A 279 -5.37 -7.57 12.55
C PHE A 279 -4.71 -7.76 13.90
N ALA A 280 -3.65 -8.56 13.92
CA ALA A 280 -2.88 -8.86 15.11
C ALA A 280 -1.43 -9.21 14.80
N VAL A 281 -0.56 -8.99 15.77
CA VAL A 281 0.84 -9.43 15.76
C VAL A 281 1.15 -10.25 17.01
N ALA A 282 1.96 -11.28 16.87
CA ALA A 282 2.53 -12.01 17.99
C ALA A 282 4.06 -12.11 17.84
N GLU A 283 4.76 -12.02 18.97
CA GLU A 283 6.21 -12.08 19.01
C GLU A 283 6.71 -13.38 19.66
N ASN A 284 7.75 -13.98 19.08
CA ASN A 284 8.50 -15.07 19.68
C ASN A 284 9.99 -14.95 19.32
N SER A 285 10.80 -14.47 20.27
CA SER A 285 12.25 -14.28 20.10
C SER A 285 13.03 -15.58 19.88
N GLY A 286 12.43 -16.73 20.20
CA GLY A 286 13.00 -18.05 19.91
C GLY A 286 12.86 -18.49 18.45
N CYS A 287 12.00 -17.83 17.65
CA CYS A 287 11.80 -18.14 16.25
C CYS A 287 12.67 -17.27 15.33
N THR A 288 12.94 -17.76 14.12
CA THR A 288 13.70 -17.04 13.08
C THR A 288 13.09 -15.68 12.73
N TYR A 289 11.76 -15.62 12.52
CA TYR A 289 11.08 -14.40 12.08
C TYR A 289 10.76 -13.42 13.21
N LYS A 290 10.73 -13.87 14.47
CA LYS A 290 10.43 -13.09 15.68
C LYS A 290 9.04 -12.44 15.77
N LYS A 291 8.47 -11.92 14.68
CA LYS A 291 7.12 -11.34 14.60
C LYS A 291 6.30 -12.07 13.54
N TYR A 292 5.05 -12.34 13.86
CA TYR A 292 4.06 -12.99 12.99
C TYR A 292 2.79 -12.15 12.96
N TRP A 293 2.30 -11.86 11.77
CA TRP A 293 1.23 -10.90 11.50
C TRP A 293 0.10 -11.58 10.77
N THR A 294 -1.12 -11.25 11.15
CA THR A 294 -2.36 -11.68 10.49
C THR A 294 -3.25 -10.45 10.26
N GLN A 295 -3.87 -10.37 9.09
CA GLN A 295 -4.87 -9.38 8.72
C GLN A 295 -6.04 -10.10 8.04
N ASP A 296 -7.17 -10.10 8.73
CA ASP A 296 -8.41 -10.78 8.36
C ASP A 296 -9.42 -9.76 7.85
N PHE A 297 -10.06 -10.05 6.73
CA PHE A 297 -11.11 -9.24 6.13
C PHE A 297 -12.41 -10.02 6.07
N GLY A 298 -13.55 -9.33 6.13
CA GLY A 298 -14.82 -9.95 5.80
C GLY A 298 -15.98 -8.99 5.66
N ALA A 299 -17.11 -9.55 5.24
CA ALA A 299 -18.44 -8.95 5.32
C ALA A 299 -19.49 -10.07 5.44
N LYS A 300 -20.70 -9.69 5.84
CA LYS A 300 -21.83 -10.60 5.98
C LYS A 300 -22.86 -10.39 4.89
#